data_AF-A0A0L8GSB4-F1
#
_entry.id   AF-A0A0L8GSB4-F1
#
_cell.length_a   1.000
_cell.length_b   1.000
_cell.length_c   1.000
_cell.angle_alpha   90.00
_cell.angle_beta   90.00
_cell.angle_gamma   90.00
#
_symmetry.space_group_name_H-M   'P 1'
#
loop_
_entity.id
_entity.type
_entity.pdbx_description
1 polymer ?
#
loop_
_entity_poly.entity_id
_entity_poly.type
_entity_poly.pdbx_seq_one_letter_code
_entity_poly.pdbx_strand_id
1 'polypeptide(L)'
;MLQHKVSLTADRDCEFNPVIHGGKLFQQWAVDSYLQVESNIINFVKTHQHMLKAEQYHCLADHLQNAANAANAQVGSTVTLPSSFQSSLKNMQERYQDVMDIGGIYGPPDIILTITCNPKCQEIREKSLPGQSSSERPDLVARVFNIKLHELLNDIIKKHIFGRVTGYCYTIEFQKRGLPHAHLAP
;
A
#
# COMPACT_ATOMS: atom_id res chain seq x y z
N MET A 1 -7.53 -14.41 6.97
CA MET A 1 -6.11 -14.76 6.71
C MET A 1 -5.13 -13.69 7.18
N LEU A 2 -5.30 -12.42 6.77
CA LEU A 2 -4.36 -11.35 7.14
C LEU A 2 -4.27 -11.13 8.66
N GLN A 3 -5.39 -11.10 9.38
CA GLN A 3 -5.44 -10.98 10.84
C GLN A 3 -4.65 -12.07 11.58
N HIS A 4 -4.78 -13.33 11.12
CA HIS A 4 -4.01 -14.45 11.68
C HIS A 4 -2.50 -14.26 11.46
N LYS A 5 -2.09 -13.84 10.26
CA LYS A 5 -0.66 -13.57 9.99
C LYS A 5 -0.12 -12.42 10.83
N VAL A 6 -0.91 -11.37 11.02
CA VAL A 6 -0.55 -10.25 11.91
C VAL A 6 -0.38 -10.75 13.35
N SER A 7 -1.25 -11.63 13.85
CA SER A 7 -1.10 -12.19 15.20
C SER A 7 0.17 -13.02 15.39
N LEU A 8 0.70 -13.65 14.33
CA LEU A 8 1.99 -14.37 14.40
C LEU A 8 3.19 -13.41 14.52
N THR A 9 3.02 -12.15 14.16
CA THR A 9 4.04 -11.08 14.30
C THR A 9 3.80 -10.19 15.51
N ALA A 10 2.93 -10.61 16.43
CA ALA A 10 2.75 -9.94 17.70
C ALA A 10 3.97 -10.22 18.58
N ASP A 11 4.54 -9.13 19.12
CA ASP A 11 5.57 -9.21 20.14
C ASP A 11 4.86 -9.25 21.50
N ARG A 12 5.08 -10.32 22.25
CA ARG A 12 4.47 -10.54 23.56
C ARG A 12 5.61 -10.60 24.57
N ASP A 13 5.53 -9.73 25.57
CA ASP A 13 6.57 -9.65 26.60
C ASP A 13 6.78 -11.05 27.22
N CYS A 14 8.04 -11.48 27.23
CA CYS A 14 8.51 -12.77 27.77
C CYS A 14 8.22 -14.04 26.94
N GLU A 15 7.68 -13.95 25.71
CA GLU A 15 7.53 -15.11 24.81
C GLU A 15 8.49 -15.03 23.62
N PHE A 16 9.22 -16.12 23.35
CA PHE A 16 10.07 -16.21 22.16
C PHE A 16 9.21 -16.33 20.89
N ASN A 17 9.30 -15.35 19.98
CA ASN A 17 8.61 -15.40 18.70
C ASN A 17 9.54 -15.88 17.56
N PRO A 18 9.43 -17.14 17.09
CA PRO A 18 10.33 -17.68 16.08
C PRO A 18 10.28 -16.92 14.75
N VAL A 19 9.13 -16.30 14.43
CA VAL A 19 8.95 -15.54 13.18
C VAL A 19 9.76 -14.25 13.24
N ILE A 20 9.68 -13.49 14.34
CA ILE A 20 10.40 -12.20 14.49
C ILE A 20 11.91 -12.40 14.67
N HIS A 21 12.31 -13.48 15.35
CA HIS A 21 13.72 -13.79 15.57
C HIS A 21 14.42 -14.36 14.32
N GLY A 22 13.68 -14.69 13.26
CA GLY A 22 14.21 -15.30 12.04
C GLY A 22 15.03 -14.38 11.11
N GLY A 23 15.10 -13.06 11.36
CA GLY A 23 15.92 -12.12 10.59
C GLY A 23 15.61 -12.16 9.08
N LYS A 24 16.53 -12.67 8.25
CA LYS A 24 16.25 -12.84 6.80
C LYS A 24 15.09 -13.79 6.51
N LEU A 25 14.91 -14.85 7.32
CA LEU A 25 13.77 -15.75 7.19
C LEU A 25 12.45 -15.03 7.49
N PHE A 26 12.47 -14.06 8.41
CA PHE A 26 11.32 -13.21 8.69
C PHE A 26 10.94 -12.37 7.46
N GLN A 27 11.93 -11.75 6.81
CA GLN A 27 11.70 -10.96 5.60
C GLN A 27 11.09 -11.80 4.48
N GLN A 28 11.62 -13.00 4.24
CA GLN A 28 11.06 -13.93 3.27
C GLN A 28 9.63 -14.32 3.65
N TRP A 29 9.39 -14.71 4.91
CA TRP A 29 8.07 -15.06 5.39
C TRP A 29 7.06 -13.91 5.22
N ALA A 30 7.48 -12.66 5.42
CA ALA A 30 6.63 -11.48 5.24
C ALA A 30 6.22 -11.30 3.77
N VAL A 31 7.17 -11.45 2.83
CA VAL A 31 6.92 -11.37 1.39
C VAL A 31 6.02 -12.51 0.92
N ASP A 32 6.37 -13.76 1.27
CA ASP A 32 5.55 -14.94 0.95
C ASP A 32 4.15 -14.82 1.54
N SER A 33 4.07 -14.22 2.73
CA SER A 33 2.81 -14.00 3.39
C SER A 33 1.91 -13.02 2.65
N TYR A 34 2.48 -11.93 2.15
CA TYR A 34 1.80 -10.95 1.32
C TYR A 34 1.37 -11.55 -0.02
N LEU A 35 2.27 -12.29 -0.70
CA LEU A 35 1.96 -12.98 -1.96
C LEU A 35 0.79 -13.95 -1.85
N GLN A 36 0.67 -14.67 -0.74
CA GLN A 36 -0.49 -15.54 -0.51
C GLN A 36 -1.79 -14.73 -0.38
N VAL A 37 -1.76 -13.57 0.28
CA VAL A 37 -2.93 -12.68 0.41
C VAL A 37 -3.33 -12.14 -0.95
N GLU A 38 -2.38 -11.60 -1.70
CA GLU A 38 -2.59 -11.07 -3.04
C GLU A 38 -3.13 -12.13 -3.99
N SER A 39 -2.55 -13.33 -3.98
CA SER A 39 -3.04 -14.46 -4.78
C SER A 39 -4.48 -14.81 -4.44
N ASN A 40 -4.86 -14.82 -3.16
CA ASN A 40 -6.24 -15.06 -2.76
C ASN A 40 -7.19 -13.94 -3.22
N ILE A 41 -6.77 -12.68 -3.15
CA ILE A 41 -7.56 -11.54 -3.64
C ILE A 41 -7.73 -11.63 -5.17
N ILE A 42 -6.66 -11.91 -5.91
CA ILE A 42 -6.69 -12.06 -7.37
C ILE A 42 -7.59 -13.24 -7.76
N ASN A 43 -7.49 -14.38 -7.07
CA ASN A 43 -8.35 -15.54 -7.31
C ASN A 43 -9.83 -15.23 -7.02
N PHE A 44 -10.10 -14.46 -5.98
CA PHE A 44 -11.45 -13.97 -5.69
C PHE A 44 -11.97 -13.08 -6.82
N VAL A 45 -11.18 -12.08 -7.23
CA VAL A 45 -11.51 -11.17 -8.34
C VAL A 45 -11.74 -11.95 -9.63
N LYS A 46 -10.94 -12.97 -9.93
CA LYS A 46 -11.08 -13.82 -11.12
C LYS A 46 -12.38 -14.64 -11.11
N THR A 47 -12.77 -15.19 -9.97
CA THR A 47 -13.95 -16.06 -9.84
C THR A 47 -15.27 -15.28 -9.70
N HIS A 48 -15.22 -14.07 -9.15
CA HIS A 48 -16.41 -13.24 -8.85
C HIS A 48 -16.53 -12.00 -9.74
N GLN A 49 -15.97 -12.01 -10.96
CA GLN A 49 -16.04 -10.88 -11.91
C GLN A 49 -17.47 -10.37 -12.11
N HIS A 50 -18.45 -11.27 -12.26
CA HIS A 50 -19.85 -10.92 -12.47
C HIS A 50 -20.42 -10.01 -11.35
N MET A 51 -19.98 -10.17 -10.10
CA MET A 51 -20.41 -9.34 -8.96
C MET A 51 -19.73 -7.96 -8.94
N LEU A 52 -18.55 -7.83 -9.53
CA LEU A 52 -17.74 -6.61 -9.51
C LEU A 52 -18.13 -5.60 -10.60
N LYS A 53 -19.40 -5.62 -11.04
CA LYS A 53 -19.93 -4.84 -12.17
C LYS A 53 -19.21 -5.13 -13.49
N ALA A 54 -18.86 -6.39 -13.76
CA ALA A 54 -18.26 -6.78 -15.04
C ALA A 54 -19.15 -6.51 -16.27
N GLU A 55 -20.45 -6.27 -16.08
CA GLU A 55 -21.39 -5.87 -17.13
C GLU A 55 -20.95 -4.58 -17.87
N GLN A 56 -20.23 -3.67 -17.20
CA GLN A 56 -19.69 -2.46 -17.84
C GLN A 56 -18.56 -2.75 -18.84
N TYR A 57 -17.99 -3.96 -18.83
CA TYR A 57 -16.89 -4.36 -19.72
C TYR A 57 -17.34 -5.25 -20.87
N HIS A 58 -18.66 -5.45 -21.06
CA HIS A 58 -19.15 -6.25 -22.18
C HIS A 58 -18.66 -5.70 -23.52
N CYS A 59 -18.75 -4.37 -23.73
CA CYS A 59 -18.26 -3.73 -24.94
C CYS A 59 -16.74 -3.88 -25.15
N LEU A 60 -15.95 -3.90 -24.07
CA LEU A 60 -14.50 -4.12 -24.15
C LEU A 60 -14.18 -5.58 -24.50
N ALA A 61 -14.90 -6.53 -23.89
CA ALA A 61 -14.79 -7.95 -24.19
C ALA A 61 -15.17 -8.24 -25.65
N ASP A 62 -16.25 -7.63 -26.13
CA ASP A 62 -16.72 -7.74 -27.52
C ASP A 62 -15.69 -7.19 -28.51
N HIS A 63 -15.09 -6.03 -28.21
CA HIS A 63 -14.03 -5.45 -29.02
C HIS A 63 -12.80 -6.37 -29.11
N LEU A 64 -12.34 -6.91 -27.97
CA LEU A 64 -11.21 -7.84 -27.93
C LEU A 64 -11.52 -9.14 -28.69
N GLN A 65 -12.73 -9.66 -28.57
CA GLN A 65 -13.17 -10.84 -29.30
C GLN A 65 -13.18 -10.60 -30.82
N ASN A 66 -13.68 -9.45 -31.26
CA ASN A 66 -13.67 -9.07 -32.67
C ASN A 66 -12.25 -8.92 -33.21
N ALA A 67 -11.35 -8.28 -32.45
CA ALA A 67 -9.94 -8.13 -32.84
C ALA A 67 -9.22 -9.48 -32.94
N ALA A 68 -9.48 -10.41 -32.02
CA ALA A 68 -8.87 -11.73 -32.05
C ALA A 68 -9.42 -12.62 -33.17
N ASN A 69 -10.73 -12.53 -33.45
CA ASN A 69 -11.34 -13.18 -34.60
C ASN A 69 -10.69 -12.70 -35.92
N ALA A 70 -10.41 -11.40 -36.04
CA ALA A 70 -9.70 -10.84 -37.20
C ALA A 70 -8.24 -11.34 -37.33
N ALA A 71 -7.61 -11.72 -36.22
CA ALA A 71 -6.24 -12.21 -36.16
C ALA A 71 -6.12 -13.75 -36.12
N ASN A 72 -7.23 -14.51 -36.25
CA ASN A 72 -7.29 -15.96 -36.04
C ASN A 72 -6.67 -16.42 -34.69
N ALA A 73 -6.79 -15.59 -33.64
CA ALA A 73 -6.27 -15.88 -32.31
C ALA A 73 -7.41 -16.24 -31.33
N GLN A 74 -7.10 -17.07 -30.33
CA GLN A 74 -8.04 -17.32 -29.22
C GLN A 74 -7.85 -16.27 -28.13
N VAL A 75 -8.95 -15.63 -27.72
CA VAL A 75 -8.97 -14.72 -26.56
C VAL A 75 -8.95 -15.56 -25.28
N GLY A 76 -7.96 -15.32 -24.41
CA GLY A 76 -7.96 -15.89 -23.07
C GLY A 76 -9.06 -15.30 -22.17
N SER A 77 -9.16 -15.75 -20.91
CA SER A 77 -10.12 -15.13 -19.98
C SER A 77 -9.72 -13.69 -19.67
N THR A 78 -10.57 -12.71 -20.05
CA THR A 78 -10.34 -11.30 -19.72
C THR A 78 -10.71 -11.07 -18.25
N VAL A 79 -9.72 -10.81 -17.41
CA VAL A 79 -9.92 -10.48 -15.99
C VAL A 79 -9.57 -9.02 -15.81
N THR A 80 -10.56 -8.20 -15.47
CA THR A 80 -10.31 -6.78 -15.21
C THR A 80 -10.15 -6.58 -13.71
N LEU A 81 -9.02 -6.00 -13.31
CA LEU A 81 -8.81 -5.64 -11.91
C LEU A 81 -9.68 -4.42 -11.54
N PRO A 82 -10.39 -4.45 -10.40
CA PRO A 82 -11.11 -3.28 -9.91
C PRO A 82 -10.15 -2.22 -9.39
N SER A 83 -10.63 -0.98 -9.23
CA SER A 83 -9.83 0.09 -8.63
C SER A 83 -9.60 -0.10 -7.13
N SER A 84 -10.37 -0.96 -6.46
CA SER A 84 -10.11 -1.39 -5.08
C SER A 84 -8.85 -2.25 -4.94
N PHE A 85 -8.37 -2.86 -6.03
CA PHE A 85 -7.11 -3.59 -6.02
C PHE A 85 -5.94 -2.62 -6.05
N GLN A 86 -5.14 -2.62 -4.98
CA GLN A 86 -4.01 -1.70 -4.84
C GLN A 86 -3.01 -1.89 -6.01
N SER A 87 -2.52 -0.78 -6.55
CA SER A 87 -1.57 -0.79 -7.68
C SER A 87 -2.14 -1.32 -9.01
N SER A 88 -3.45 -1.56 -9.12
CA SER A 88 -4.06 -1.80 -10.43
C SER A 88 -4.02 -0.53 -11.28
N LEU A 89 -4.08 -0.68 -12.61
CA LEU A 89 -4.16 0.46 -13.53
C LEU A 89 -5.30 1.41 -13.16
N LYS A 90 -6.47 0.85 -12.83
CA LYS A 90 -7.64 1.64 -12.42
C LYS A 90 -7.43 2.34 -11.08
N ASN A 91 -6.80 1.68 -10.11
CA ASN A 91 -6.48 2.30 -8.82
C ASN A 91 -5.57 3.52 -8.99
N MET A 92 -4.56 3.40 -9.86
CA MET A 92 -3.65 4.51 -10.16
C MET A 92 -4.37 5.65 -10.92
N GLN A 93 -5.21 5.31 -11.89
CA GLN A 93 -5.98 6.31 -12.64
C GLN A 93 -7.00 7.05 -11.76
N GLU A 94 -7.71 6.34 -10.88
CA GLU A 94 -8.67 6.93 -9.94
C GLU A 94 -7.96 7.87 -8.96
N ARG A 95 -6.88 7.42 -8.32
CA ARG A 95 -6.08 8.27 -7.42
C ARG A 95 -5.52 9.51 -8.10
N TYR A 96 -5.09 9.38 -9.36
CA TYR A 96 -4.61 10.52 -10.13
C TYR A 96 -5.75 11.51 -10.41
N GLN A 97 -6.91 11.03 -10.83
CA GLN A 97 -8.09 11.87 -11.06
C GLN A 97 -8.53 12.57 -9.77
N ASP A 98 -8.61 11.87 -8.64
CA ASP A 98 -8.95 12.47 -7.34
C ASP A 98 -8.01 13.63 -6.97
N VAL A 99 -6.70 13.46 -7.18
CA VAL A 99 -5.71 14.51 -6.90
C VAL A 99 -5.88 15.69 -7.86
N MET A 100 -6.15 15.44 -9.15
CA MET A 100 -6.40 16.49 -10.12
C MET A 100 -7.70 17.24 -9.83
N ASP A 101 -8.73 16.56 -9.35
CA ASP A 101 -10.01 17.16 -8.97
C ASP A 101 -9.85 18.05 -7.73
N ILE A 102 -9.10 17.58 -6.72
CA ILE A 102 -8.71 18.40 -5.56
C ILE A 102 -7.97 19.66 -6.03
N GLY A 103 -6.97 19.50 -6.91
CA GLY A 103 -6.20 20.63 -7.46
C GLY A 103 -7.05 21.57 -8.34
N GLY A 104 -8.07 21.05 -9.02
CA GLY A 104 -9.00 21.85 -9.80
C GLY A 104 -9.94 22.70 -8.95
N ILE A 105 -10.35 22.18 -7.79
CA ILE A 105 -11.25 22.89 -6.85
C ILE A 105 -10.47 23.89 -5.99
N TYR A 106 -9.33 23.48 -5.44
CA TYR A 106 -8.59 24.27 -4.45
C TYR A 106 -7.36 24.99 -5.00
N GLY A 107 -6.92 24.67 -6.22
CA GLY A 107 -5.70 25.21 -6.82
C GLY A 107 -4.45 24.38 -6.48
N PRO A 108 -3.25 24.88 -6.84
CA PRO A 108 -1.99 24.20 -6.53
C PRO A 108 -1.74 24.18 -5.01
N PRO A 109 -0.98 23.18 -4.51
CA PRO A 109 -0.66 23.12 -3.08
C PRO A 109 0.28 24.25 -2.66
N ASP A 110 -0.01 24.85 -1.52
CA ASP A 110 0.83 25.90 -0.93
C ASP A 110 2.13 25.32 -0.33
N ILE A 111 2.07 24.08 0.17
CA ILE A 111 3.16 23.42 0.86
C ILE A 111 3.33 22.01 0.29
N ILE A 112 4.58 21.62 0.02
CA ILE A 112 4.95 20.23 -0.24
C ILE A 112 5.91 19.78 0.85
N LEU A 113 5.49 18.78 1.62
CA LEU A 113 6.25 18.20 2.71
C LEU A 113 6.70 16.80 2.37
N THR A 114 7.88 16.47 2.85
CA THR A 114 8.50 15.17 2.65
C THR A 114 8.94 14.60 3.99
N ILE A 115 8.40 13.44 4.36
CA ILE A 115 8.83 12.69 5.56
C ILE A 115 9.58 11.44 5.15
N THR A 116 10.78 11.27 5.70
CA THR A 116 11.64 10.11 5.45
C THR A 116 11.83 9.32 6.74
N CYS A 117 11.65 8.01 6.68
CA CYS A 117 11.95 7.16 7.83
C CYS A 117 13.45 7.15 8.13
N ASN A 118 13.81 7.44 9.39
CA ASN A 118 15.16 7.24 9.89
C ASN A 118 15.25 5.89 10.64
N PRO A 119 15.91 4.86 10.08
CA PRO A 119 16.01 3.55 10.72
C PRO A 119 16.84 3.56 12.02
N LYS A 120 17.58 4.64 12.29
CA LYS A 120 18.39 4.82 13.50
C LYS A 120 17.62 5.53 14.62
N CYS A 121 16.31 5.75 14.48
CA CYS A 121 15.52 6.41 15.52
C CYS A 121 15.46 5.54 16.79
N GLN A 122 15.27 6.21 17.93
CA GLN A 122 15.31 5.60 19.25
C GLN A 122 14.23 4.52 19.38
N GLU A 123 13.02 4.78 18.87
CA GLU A 123 11.88 3.86 18.97
C GLU A 123 12.13 2.52 18.25
N ILE A 124 12.84 2.55 17.12
CA ILE A 124 13.25 1.33 16.41
C ILE A 124 14.34 0.62 17.21
N ARG A 125 15.37 1.35 17.68
CA ARG A 125 16.50 0.77 18.42
C ARG A 125 16.08 0.12 19.73
N GLU A 126 15.18 0.73 20.48
CA GLU A 126 14.70 0.22 21.77
C GLU A 126 13.83 -1.03 21.64
N LYS A 127 13.13 -1.17 20.52
CA LYS A 127 12.27 -2.33 20.23
C LYS A 127 12.95 -3.40 19.37
N SER A 128 14.14 -3.12 18.85
CA SER A 128 14.98 -4.12 18.20
C SER A 128 15.57 -5.08 19.23
N LEU A 129 15.56 -6.37 18.91
CA LEU A 129 16.17 -7.40 19.75
C LEU A 129 17.71 -7.30 19.69
N PRO A 130 18.44 -7.78 20.72
CA PRO A 130 19.90 -7.76 20.72
C PRO A 130 20.49 -8.40 19.45
N GLY A 131 21.37 -7.66 18.77
CA GLY A 131 22.04 -8.10 17.54
C GLY A 131 21.22 -7.96 16.25
N GLN A 132 19.94 -7.55 16.30
CA GLN A 132 19.15 -7.27 15.10
C GLN A 132 19.45 -5.89 14.53
N SER A 133 19.57 -5.82 13.21
CA SER A 133 19.57 -4.57 12.47
C SER A 133 18.15 -4.08 12.20
N SER A 134 17.99 -2.76 12.00
CA SER A 134 16.71 -2.16 11.59
C SER A 134 16.13 -2.78 10.31
N SER A 135 17.01 -3.21 9.40
CA SER A 135 16.63 -3.85 8.15
C SER A 135 15.97 -5.21 8.36
N GLU A 136 16.32 -5.93 9.44
CA GLU A 136 15.74 -7.22 9.81
C GLU A 136 14.37 -7.10 10.49
N ARG A 137 13.97 -5.88 10.85
CA ARG A 137 12.66 -5.56 11.44
C ARG A 137 11.88 -4.57 10.56
N PRO A 138 11.58 -4.92 9.28
CA PRO A 138 10.81 -4.06 8.39
C PRO A 138 9.40 -3.76 8.94
N ASP A 139 8.84 -4.65 9.76
CA ASP A 139 7.59 -4.45 10.48
C ASP A 139 7.68 -3.26 11.45
N LEU A 140 8.75 -3.17 12.26
CA LEU A 140 8.95 -2.05 13.18
C LEU A 140 9.19 -0.74 12.43
N VAL A 141 10.04 -0.77 11.40
CA VAL A 141 10.32 0.39 10.56
C VAL A 141 9.03 0.96 9.97
N ALA A 142 8.19 0.11 9.38
CA ALA A 142 6.92 0.51 8.81
C ALA A 142 5.92 1.02 9.86
N ARG A 143 5.82 0.35 11.02
CA ARG A 143 4.93 0.77 12.12
C ARG A 143 5.32 2.13 12.70
N VAL A 144 6.60 2.30 13.03
CA VAL A 144 7.11 3.57 13.59
C VAL A 144 6.94 4.71 12.59
N PHE A 145 7.24 4.48 11.31
CA PHE A 145 6.97 5.46 10.26
C PHE A 145 5.49 5.83 10.18
N ASN A 146 4.59 4.84 10.19
CA ASN A 146 3.15 5.09 10.09
C ASN A 146 2.63 5.91 11.29
N ILE A 147 3.09 5.60 12.50
CA ILE A 147 2.73 6.37 13.71
C ILE A 147 3.22 7.82 13.58
N LYS A 148 4.48 8.03 13.17
CA LYS A 148 5.03 9.39 12.99
C LYS A 148 4.32 10.17 11.89
N LEU A 149 3.97 9.51 10.77
CA LEU A 149 3.20 10.13 9.70
C LEU A 149 1.81 10.55 10.18
N HIS A 150 1.11 9.70 10.94
CA HIS A 150 -0.20 10.05 11.47
C HIS A 150 -0.15 11.20 12.48
N GLU A 151 0.89 11.26 13.32
CA GLU A 151 1.04 12.39 14.24
C GLU A 151 1.33 13.69 13.48
N LEU A 152 2.18 13.65 12.45
CA LEU A 152 2.40 14.79 11.56
C LEU A 152 1.11 15.26 10.87
N LEU A 153 0.30 14.32 10.37
CA LEU A 153 -1.01 14.64 9.81
C LEU A 153 -1.96 15.26 10.84
N ASN A 154 -1.95 14.78 12.09
CA ASN A 154 -2.73 15.38 13.17
C ASN A 154 -2.27 16.83 13.45
N ASP A 155 -0.96 17.07 13.51
CA ASP A 155 -0.41 18.40 13.74
C ASP A 155 -0.84 19.38 12.63
N ILE A 156 -0.71 18.96 11.37
CA ILE A 156 -1.03 19.80 10.21
C ILE A 156 -2.53 20.01 10.07
N ILE A 157 -3.32 18.93 10.04
CA ILE A 157 -4.74 18.99 9.67
C ILE A 157 -5.62 19.38 10.86
N LYS A 158 -5.32 18.89 12.08
CA LYS A 158 -6.16 19.11 13.26
C LYS A 158 -5.65 20.24 14.15
N LYS A 159 -4.34 20.32 14.37
CA LYS A 159 -3.74 21.39 15.19
C LYS A 159 -3.43 22.65 14.38
N HIS A 160 -3.61 22.61 13.05
CA HIS A 160 -3.48 23.75 12.15
C HIS A 160 -2.13 24.47 12.26
N ILE A 161 -1.03 23.73 12.42
CA ILE A 161 0.31 24.34 12.63
C ILE A 161 0.77 25.21 11.45
N PHE A 162 0.25 24.95 10.25
CA PHE A 162 0.49 25.76 9.04
C PHE A 162 -0.74 26.56 8.60
N GLY A 163 -1.77 26.65 9.44
CA GLY A 163 -3.07 27.21 9.10
C GLY A 163 -4.12 26.12 8.81
N ARG A 164 -5.29 26.57 8.36
CA ARG A 164 -6.43 25.68 8.10
C ARG A 164 -6.26 24.99 6.74
N VAL A 165 -6.17 23.66 6.76
CA VAL A 165 -6.15 22.80 5.58
C VAL A 165 -7.55 22.73 4.95
N THR A 166 -7.67 23.08 3.67
CA THR A 166 -8.92 22.98 2.89
C THR A 166 -9.00 21.71 2.06
N GLY A 167 -7.86 21.15 1.67
CA GLY A 167 -7.75 19.88 0.96
C GLY A 167 -6.32 19.38 1.07
N TYR A 168 -6.13 18.06 1.18
CA TYR A 168 -4.80 17.48 1.25
C TYR A 168 -4.73 16.16 0.49
N CYS A 169 -3.56 15.85 -0.05
CA CYS A 169 -3.25 14.54 -0.59
C CYS A 169 -1.86 14.10 -0.15
N TYR A 170 -1.65 12.78 -0.03
CA TYR A 170 -0.33 12.25 0.24
C TYR A 170 -0.14 10.87 -0.39
N THR A 171 1.10 10.56 -0.67
CA THR A 171 1.52 9.25 -1.18
C THR A 171 2.62 8.69 -0.29
N ILE A 172 2.60 7.38 -0.08
CA ILE A 172 3.66 6.65 0.61
C ILE A 172 4.36 5.77 -0.41
N GLU A 173 5.67 5.89 -0.49
CA GLU A 173 6.53 5.07 -1.34
C GLU A 173 7.69 4.47 -0.54
N PHE A 174 8.29 3.41 -1.07
CA PHE A 174 9.49 2.82 -0.50
C PHE A 174 10.68 3.15 -1.37
N GLN A 175 11.69 3.80 -0.79
CA GLN A 175 12.93 4.13 -1.49
C GLN A 175 13.70 2.85 -1.87
N LYS A 176 14.67 2.94 -2.79
CA LYS A 176 15.54 1.81 -3.20
C LYS A 176 16.19 1.03 -2.05
N ARG A 177 16.34 1.66 -0.87
CA ARG A 177 16.90 1.06 0.34
C ARG A 177 15.85 0.40 1.26
N GLY A 178 14.60 0.31 0.81
CA GLY A 178 13.50 -0.33 1.54
C GLY A 178 12.90 0.51 2.66
N LEU A 179 13.24 1.79 2.77
CA LEU A 179 12.70 2.68 3.80
C LEU A 179 11.46 3.40 3.29
N PRO A 180 10.40 3.51 4.12
CA PRO A 180 9.22 4.24 3.75
C PRO A 180 9.47 5.74 3.75
N HIS A 181 8.79 6.41 2.84
CA HIS A 181 8.86 7.82 2.56
C HIS A 181 7.47 8.29 2.18
N ALA A 182 7.10 9.52 2.54
CA ALA A 182 5.84 10.08 2.10
C ALA A 182 6.00 11.52 1.62
N HIS A 183 5.26 11.82 0.55
CA HIS A 183 5.06 13.16 0.02
C HIS A 183 3.66 13.59 0.42
N LEU A 184 3.55 14.74 1.07
CA LEU A 184 2.31 15.32 1.55
C LEU A 184 2.15 16.71 0.95
N ALA A 185 0.96 16.99 0.43
CA ALA A 185 0.53 18.29 -0.05
C ALA A 185 -0.75 18.65 0.70
N PRO A 186 -0.65 19.34 1.86
CA PRO A 186 -1.78 19.75 2.68
C PRO A 186 -2.29 21.15 2.35
#